data_AF-R7NI89-F1
#
_entry.id   AF-R7NI89-F1
#
_cell.length_a   1.000
_cell.length_b   1.000
_cell.length_c   1.000
_cell.angle_alpha   90.00
_cell.angle_beta   90.00
_cell.angle_gamma   90.00
#
_symmetry.space_group_name_H-M   'P 1'
#
loop_
_entity.id
_entity.type
_entity.pdbx_description
1 polymer ?
#
loop_
_entity_poly.entity_id
_entity_poly.type
_entity_poly.pdbx_seq_one_letter_code
_entity_poly.pdbx_strand_id
1 'polypeptide(L)'
;MGGLPWNGTTASNYLYTGQAYWTMTPYRVDSLGGVDVFSVDSTGALHSSFVDSMFGVRPVINLSADVKVTGSGTAGDPFVVL
;
A
#
# COMPACT_ATOMS: atom_id res chain seq x y z
N MET A 1 -5.94 16.77 8.10
CA MET A 1 -4.85 15.81 7.85
C MET A 1 -3.84 16.49 6.93
N GLY A 2 -2.60 16.67 7.37
CA GLY A 2 -1.54 17.28 6.56
C GLY A 2 -1.02 16.28 5.52
N GLY A 3 -0.77 16.75 4.29
CA GLY A 3 -0.25 15.94 3.19
C GLY A 3 1.22 15.54 3.37
N LEU A 4 1.74 14.76 2.42
CA LEU A 4 3.17 14.41 2.38
C LEU A 4 4.01 15.66 2.06
N PRO A 5 5.17 15.85 2.72
CA PRO A 5 6.06 16.97 2.45
C PRO A 5 6.61 16.92 1.01
N TRP A 6 6.68 18.07 0.35
CA TRP A 6 7.27 18.21 -0.99
C TRP A 6 8.80 18.01 -0.98
N ASN A 7 9.45 18.30 0.15
CA ASN A 7 10.89 18.16 0.36
C ASN A 7 11.16 17.61 1.76
N GLY A 8 12.19 16.77 1.89
CA GLY A 8 12.56 16.11 3.13
C GLY A 8 12.14 14.65 3.18
N THR A 9 12.30 14.02 4.33
CA THR A 9 11.94 12.61 4.50
C THR A 9 10.44 12.42 4.65
N THR A 10 9.90 11.40 3.98
CA THR A 10 8.53 10.93 4.13
C THR A 10 8.46 9.69 5.04
N ALA A 11 9.56 9.23 5.63
CA ALA A 11 9.61 7.97 6.38
C ALA A 11 8.73 7.92 7.66
N SER A 12 8.21 9.05 8.13
CA SER A 12 7.29 9.10 9.29
C SER A 12 5.81 8.87 8.94
N ASN A 13 5.49 8.64 7.66
CA ASN A 13 4.11 8.48 7.19
C ASN A 13 3.63 7.02 7.26
N TYR A 14 2.31 6.79 7.39
CA TYR A 14 1.73 5.44 7.56
C TYR A 14 1.92 4.49 6.35
N LEU A 15 2.24 5.04 5.17
CA LEU A 15 2.54 4.28 3.97
C LEU A 15 3.99 3.77 3.96
N TYR A 16 4.88 4.32 4.77
CA TYR A 16 6.29 3.92 4.76
C TYR A 16 6.48 2.51 5.32
N THR A 17 7.04 1.62 4.49
CA THR A 17 7.39 0.24 4.86
C THR A 17 8.86 -0.11 4.55
N GLY A 18 9.61 0.83 3.96
CA GLY A 18 10.95 0.58 3.41
C GLY A 18 10.97 -0.23 2.11
N GLN A 19 9.80 -0.58 1.55
CA GLN A 19 9.65 -1.32 0.29
C GLN A 19 8.91 -0.49 -0.75
N ALA A 20 9.21 -0.72 -2.03
CA ALA A 20 8.44 -0.14 -3.13
C ALA A 20 7.19 -1.00 -3.40
N TYR A 21 6.01 -0.38 -3.41
CA TYR A 21 4.75 -1.08 -3.64
C TYR A 21 3.69 -0.24 -4.37
N TRP A 22 2.79 -0.94 -5.06
CA TRP A 22 1.59 -0.36 -5.64
C TRP A 22 0.50 -0.18 -4.58
N THR A 23 -0.13 1.00 -4.52
CA THR A 23 -1.27 1.25 -3.61
C THR A 23 -2.61 0.72 -4.16
N MET A 24 -2.60 0.11 -5.37
CA MET A 24 -3.76 -0.38 -6.13
C MET A 24 -4.82 0.70 -6.46
N THR A 25 -4.56 1.97 -6.15
CA THR A 25 -5.44 3.09 -6.45
C THR A 25 -5.11 3.65 -7.84
N PRO A 26 -6.08 3.77 -8.76
CA PRO A 26 -5.85 4.37 -10.08
C PRO A 26 -5.44 5.84 -9.98
N TYR A 27 -4.54 6.28 -10.86
CA TYR A 27 -4.22 7.71 -11.05
C TYR A 27 -4.82 8.24 -12.35
N ARG A 28 -4.54 7.56 -13.47
CA ARG A 28 -5.01 7.97 -14.81
C ARG A 28 -5.09 6.76 -15.73
N VAL A 29 -6.08 6.78 -16.63
CA VAL A 29 -6.09 5.97 -17.85
C VAL A 29 -6.19 6.95 -19.03
N ASP A 30 -5.29 6.83 -20.01
CA ASP A 30 -5.33 7.68 -21.20
C ASP A 30 -6.10 7.03 -22.37
N SER A 31 -6.35 7.81 -23.42
CA SER A 31 -7.12 7.36 -24.60
C SER A 31 -6.41 6.31 -25.45
N LEU A 32 -5.11 6.07 -25.23
CA LEU A 32 -4.31 5.05 -25.92
C LEU A 32 -4.19 3.76 -25.08
N GLY A 33 -4.78 3.73 -23.88
CA GLY A 33 -4.75 2.59 -22.98
C GLY A 33 -3.56 2.57 -22.02
N GLY A 34 -2.79 3.65 -21.92
CA GLY A 34 -1.78 3.82 -20.89
C GLY A 34 -2.42 3.95 -19.50
N VAL A 35 -1.91 3.19 -18.53
CA VAL A 35 -2.44 3.15 -17.16
C VAL A 35 -1.36 3.56 -16.17
N ASP A 36 -1.70 4.55 -15.35
CA ASP A 36 -0.92 4.97 -14.20
C ASP A 36 -1.67 4.63 -12.91
N VAL A 37 -0.95 4.14 -11.93
CA VAL A 37 -1.45 3.93 -10.56
C VAL A 37 -0.52 4.62 -9.57
N PHE A 38 -1.02 4.83 -8.36
CA PHE A 38 -0.18 5.37 -7.29
C PHE A 38 0.77 4.32 -6.74
N SER A 39 2.04 4.68 -6.59
CA SER A 39 3.12 3.86 -5.99
C SER A 39 3.72 4.57 -4.79
N VAL A 40 4.22 3.78 -3.83
CA VAL A 40 5.05 4.26 -2.72
C VAL A 40 6.44 3.70 -2.93
N ASP A 41 7.46 4.56 -2.94
CA ASP A 41 8.85 4.11 -3.06
C ASP A 41 9.46 3.72 -1.70
N SER A 42 10.69 3.21 -1.72
CA SER A 42 11.41 2.80 -0.51
C SER A 42 11.78 3.94 0.43
N THR A 43 11.60 5.20 0.02
CA THR A 43 11.77 6.39 0.88
C THR A 43 10.45 6.82 1.54
N GLY A 44 9.32 6.28 1.07
CA GLY A 44 7.97 6.59 1.53
C GLY A 44 7.27 7.66 0.71
N ALA A 45 7.86 8.12 -0.40
CA ALA A 45 7.24 9.11 -1.27
C ALA A 45 6.16 8.46 -2.15
N LEU A 46 5.06 9.20 -2.35
CA LEU A 46 3.94 8.79 -3.18
C LEU A 46 4.09 9.37 -4.58
N HIS A 47 4.04 8.51 -5.60
CA HIS A 47 4.18 8.89 -7.01
C HIS A 47 3.02 8.36 -7.83
N SER A 48 2.77 8.97 -8.99
CA SER A 48 2.05 8.31 -10.08
C SER A 48 3.07 7.59 -10.98
N SER A 49 2.85 6.33 -11.31
CA SER A 49 3.76 5.58 -12.17
C SER A 49 3.02 4.68 -13.14
N PHE A 50 3.60 4.50 -14.33
CA PHE A 50 3.16 3.51 -15.30
C PHE A 50 3.24 2.11 -14.70
N VAL A 51 2.27 1.25 -15.02
CA VAL A 51 2.20 -0.14 -14.53
C VAL A 51 3.14 -1.10 -15.28
N ASP A 52 4.35 -0.66 -15.60
CA ASP A 52 5.40 -1.44 -16.29
C ASP A 52 6.52 -1.92 -15.35
N SER A 53 6.50 -1.45 -14.10
CA SER A 53 7.56 -1.66 -13.11
C SER A 53 7.25 -2.80 -12.14
N MET A 54 8.29 -3.52 -11.69
CA MET A 54 8.18 -4.62 -10.72
C MET A 54 8.15 -4.09 -9.28
N PHE A 55 6.97 -3.72 -8.78
CA PHE A 55 6.77 -3.38 -7.36
C PHE A 55 5.97 -4.44 -6.62
N GLY A 56 6.09 -4.45 -5.29
CA GLY A 56 5.27 -5.29 -4.43
C GLY A 56 3.80 -4.85 -4.44
N VAL A 57 2.93 -5.73 -3.97
CA VAL A 57 1.54 -5.40 -3.63
C VAL A 57 1.38 -5.44 -2.12
N ARG A 58 0.67 -4.46 -1.56
CA ARG A 58 0.34 -4.43 -0.13
C ARG A 58 -1.11 -4.88 0.06
N PRO A 59 -1.38 -6.16 0.33
CA PRO A 59 -2.74 -6.59 0.65
C PRO A 59 -3.18 -5.93 1.96
N VAL A 60 -4.39 -5.38 1.98
CA VAL A 60 -5.01 -4.81 3.18
C VAL A 60 -6.31 -5.56 3.43
N ILE A 61 -6.42 -6.18 4.60
CA ILE A 61 -7.64 -6.84 5.07
C ILE A 61 -8.25 -5.93 6.12
N ASN A 62 -9.49 -5.49 5.90
CA ASN A 62 -10.25 -4.74 6.88
C ASN A 62 -11.29 -5.67 7.52
N LEU A 63 -11.33 -5.72 8.85
CA LEU A 63 -12.27 -6.53 9.61
C LEU A 63 -13.26 -5.64 10.36
N SER A 64 -14.48 -6.12 10.56
CA SER A 64 -15.42 -5.46 11.48
C SER A 64 -14.88 -5.49 12.91
N ALA A 65 -15.21 -4.49 13.72
CA ALA A 65 -14.70 -4.37 15.09
C ALA A 65 -15.18 -5.49 16.03
N ASP A 66 -16.28 -6.16 15.69
CA ASP A 66 -16.93 -7.23 16.46
C ASP A 66 -16.57 -8.64 15.97
N VAL A 67 -15.71 -8.76 14.95
CA VAL A 67 -15.18 -10.05 14.51
C VAL A 67 -14.39 -10.70 15.65
N LYS A 68 -14.73 -11.95 15.94
CA LYS A 68 -13.96 -12.78 16.86
C LYS A 68 -12.84 -13.46 16.09
N VAL A 69 -11.63 -13.38 16.62
CA VAL A 69 -10.44 -14.00 16.01
C VAL A 69 -9.77 -14.90 17.03
N THR A 70 -9.33 -16.06 16.58
CA THR A 70 -8.47 -16.96 17.36
C THR A 70 -7.11 -17.13 16.66
N GLY A 71 -6.13 -17.70 17.36
CA GLY A 71 -4.75 -17.83 16.86
C GLY A 71 -3.91 -16.57 17.11
N SER A 72 -2.59 -16.72 16.97
CA SER A 72 -1.59 -15.68 17.26
C SER A 72 -1.05 -14.96 16.02
N GLY A 73 -1.40 -15.43 14.82
CA GLY A 73 -0.92 -14.88 13.56
C GLY A 73 0.48 -15.36 13.16
N THR A 74 0.98 -16.41 13.81
CA THR A 74 2.26 -17.03 13.42
C THR A 74 2.04 -18.09 12.34
N ALA A 75 3.12 -18.53 11.68
CA ALA A 75 3.02 -19.57 10.65
C ALA A 75 2.46 -20.90 11.17
N GLY A 76 2.67 -21.22 12.46
CA GLY A 76 2.16 -22.44 13.09
C GLY A 76 0.79 -22.26 13.77
N ASP A 77 0.35 -21.03 13.96
CA ASP A 77 -0.91 -20.67 14.63
C ASP A 77 -1.52 -19.42 13.98
N PRO A 78 -2.05 -19.54 12.75
CA PRO A 78 -2.57 -18.41 11.97
C PRO A 78 -3.87 -17.87 12.56
N PHE A 79 -4.19 -16.61 12.23
CA PHE A 79 -5.48 -16.03 12.62
C PHE A 79 -6.64 -16.75 11.93
N VAL A 80 -7.67 -17.08 12.70
CA VAL A 80 -8.93 -17.67 12.23
C VAL A 80 -10.08 -16.77 12.64
N VAL A 81 -10.89 -16.37 11.66
CA VAL A 81 -12.12 -15.60 11.86
C VAL A 81 -13.26 -16.58 12.18
N LEU A 82 -14.00 -16.31 13.26
CA LEU A 82 -15.12 -17.14 13.72
C LEU A 82 -16.48 -16.63 13.24
#